data_AF-A0A937AW70-F1
#
_entry.id   AF-A0A937AW70-F1
#
_cell.length_a   1.000
_cell.length_b   1.000
_cell.length_c   1.000
_cell.angle_alpha   90.00
_cell.angle_beta   90.00
_cell.angle_gamma   90.00
#
_symmetry.space_group_name_H-M   'P 1'
#
loop_
_entity.id
_entity.type
_entity.pdbx_description
1 polymer ?
#
loop_
_entity_poly.entity_id
_entity_poly.type
_entity_poly.pdbx_seq_one_letter_code
_entity_poly.pdbx_strand_id
1 'polypeptide(L)'
;MLAPGPATAAGAATVQVALQSDDNGSFSSPANLVLSDAIPKASLVAGTEILRVPVPYGCERYLRLNFTVGTGPLTAGRFTSGLVPVRQANTAYASGYVA
;
A
#
# COMPACT_ATOMS: atom_id res chain seq x y z
N MET A 1 -11.73 -1.22 18.39
CA MET A 1 -11.16 -0.94 17.05
C MET A 1 -11.76 -1.97 16.09
N LEU A 2 -12.57 -1.55 15.12
CA LEU A 2 -13.24 -2.44 14.16
C LEU A 2 -12.18 -3.10 13.25
N ALA A 3 -12.14 -4.42 13.14
CA ALA A 3 -11.22 -5.11 12.23
C ALA A 3 -11.47 -4.65 10.78
N PRO A 4 -10.42 -4.34 9.99
CA PRO A 4 -10.62 -3.91 8.60
C PRO A 4 -11.16 -5.09 7.77
N GLY A 5 -12.33 -4.88 7.16
CA GLY A 5 -12.93 -5.85 6.22
C GLY A 5 -12.22 -5.85 4.86
N PRO A 6 -12.38 -6.92 4.05
CA PRO A 6 -11.75 -7.04 2.74
C PRO A 6 -12.23 -5.93 1.77
N ALA A 7 -11.40 -5.61 0.78
CA ALA A 7 -11.77 -4.65 -0.25
C ALA A 7 -12.80 -5.25 -1.22
N THR A 8 -13.95 -4.60 -1.35
CA THR A 8 -15.05 -5.06 -2.22
C THR A 8 -15.23 -4.08 -3.37
N ALA A 9 -15.57 -4.59 -4.56
CA ALA A 9 -15.97 -3.80 -5.73
C ALA A 9 -16.94 -4.61 -6.57
N ALA A 10 -17.79 -3.93 -7.35
CA ALA A 10 -18.71 -4.57 -8.29
C ALA A 10 -17.97 -5.35 -9.40
N GLY A 11 -16.81 -4.86 -9.84
CA GLY A 11 -15.99 -5.46 -10.89
C GLY A 11 -14.64 -6.00 -10.40
N ALA A 12 -13.75 -6.32 -11.35
CA ALA A 12 -12.35 -6.68 -11.11
C ALA A 12 -11.50 -5.42 -10.85
N ALA A 13 -11.83 -4.70 -9.77
CA ALA A 13 -11.07 -3.51 -9.40
C ALA A 13 -9.65 -3.89 -8.98
N THR A 14 -8.69 -3.06 -9.38
CA THR A 14 -7.30 -3.13 -8.95
C THR A 14 -6.97 -1.89 -8.12
N VAL A 15 -6.00 -2.00 -7.22
CA VAL A 15 -5.45 -0.88 -6.48
C VAL A 15 -3.95 -0.85 -6.72
N GLN A 16 -3.48 0.28 -7.22
CA GLN A 16 -2.08 0.61 -7.31
C GLN A 16 -1.74 1.67 -6.25
N VAL A 17 -0.63 1.49 -5.55
CA VAL A 17 -0.18 2.40 -4.52
C VAL A 17 1.15 3.00 -4.92
N ALA A 18 1.24 4.32 -4.84
CA ALA A 18 2.48 5.05 -5.08
C ALA A 18 2.91 5.82 -3.83
N LEU A 19 4.17 5.65 -3.42
CA LEU A 19 4.81 6.56 -2.48
C LEU A 19 5.30 7.77 -3.26
N GLN A 20 4.77 8.95 -2.92
CA GLN A 20 5.11 10.20 -3.60
C GLN A 20 5.72 11.19 -2.63
N SER A 21 6.72 11.94 -3.10
CA SER A 21 7.22 13.13 -2.42
C SER A 21 6.93 14.39 -3.21
N ASP A 22 6.80 15.51 -2.50
CA ASP A 22 6.61 16.84 -3.10
C ASP A 22 7.18 17.93 -2.18
N ASP A 23 7.48 19.10 -2.76
CA ASP A 23 7.94 20.28 -2.04
C ASP A 23 6.81 21.06 -1.35
N ASN A 24 5.55 20.82 -1.75
CA ASN A 24 4.36 21.47 -1.23
C ASN A 24 3.28 20.47 -0.79
N GLY A 25 2.44 20.90 0.17
CA GLY A 25 1.37 20.06 0.72
C GLY A 25 0.23 19.77 -0.25
N SER A 26 0.16 20.48 -1.38
CA SER A 26 -0.84 20.24 -2.42
C SER A 26 -0.43 19.13 -3.39
N PHE A 27 0.85 18.69 -3.36
CA PHE A 27 1.39 17.68 -4.27
C PHE A 27 1.15 18.06 -5.75
N SER A 28 1.54 19.28 -6.10
CA SER A 28 1.29 19.85 -7.43
C SER A 28 2.17 19.24 -8.53
N SER A 29 3.34 18.72 -8.15
CA SER A 29 4.31 18.10 -9.06
C SER A 29 5.00 16.91 -8.37
N PRO A 30 4.22 15.88 -8.00
CA PRO A 30 4.69 14.85 -7.10
C PRO A 30 5.66 13.90 -7.80
N ALA A 31 6.80 13.66 -7.20
CA ALA A 31 7.74 12.65 -7.63
C ALA A 31 7.30 11.26 -7.12
N ASN A 32 7.16 10.29 -8.02
CA ASN A 32 6.89 8.90 -7.66
C ASN A 32 8.18 8.20 -7.22
N LEU A 33 8.34 8.00 -5.91
CA LEU A 33 9.51 7.34 -5.32
C LEU A 33 9.43 5.82 -5.44
N VAL A 34 8.24 5.27 -5.21
CA VAL A 34 7.96 3.83 -5.33
C VAL A 34 6.58 3.65 -5.92
N LEU A 35 6.43 2.66 -6.79
CA LEU A 35 5.17 2.26 -7.39
C LEU A 35 4.95 0.76 -7.16
N SER A 36 3.78 0.37 -6.67
CA SER A 36 3.38 -1.03 -6.64
C SER A 36 2.84 -1.48 -7.99
N ASP A 37 2.73 -2.80 -8.18
CA ASP A 37 1.89 -3.34 -9.24
C ASP A 37 0.41 -3.02 -9.00
N ALA A 38 -0.40 -3.24 -10.04
CA ALA A 38 -1.85 -3.19 -9.95
C ALA A 38 -2.36 -4.44 -9.20
N ILE A 39 -2.66 -4.29 -7.91
CA ILE A 39 -3.06 -5.41 -7.05
C ILE A 39 -4.56 -5.67 -7.22
N PRO A 40 -4.98 -6.89 -7.59
CA PRO A 40 -6.39 -7.21 -7.73
C PRO A 40 -7.09 -7.25 -6.37
N LYS A 41 -8.38 -6.89 -6.33
CA LYS A 41 -9.18 -6.90 -5.10
C LYS A 41 -9.15 -8.24 -4.35
N ALA A 42 -9.00 -9.36 -5.07
CA ALA A 42 -8.95 -10.70 -4.49
C ALA A 42 -7.73 -10.90 -3.56
N SER A 43 -6.65 -10.17 -3.81
CA SER A 43 -5.44 -10.20 -2.96
C SER A 43 -5.51 -9.21 -1.79
N LEU A 44 -6.47 -8.27 -1.80
CA LEU A 44 -6.67 -7.26 -0.78
C LEU A 44 -7.56 -7.79 0.36
N VAL A 45 -7.07 -8.84 1.01
CA VAL A 45 -7.66 -9.40 2.23
C VAL A 45 -7.14 -8.69 3.48
N ALA A 46 -7.84 -8.86 4.60
CA ALA A 46 -7.43 -8.27 5.88
C ALA A 46 -6.04 -8.77 6.29
N GLY A 47 -5.15 -7.85 6.67
CA GLY A 47 -3.77 -8.17 7.05
C GLY A 47 -2.77 -8.22 5.89
N THR A 48 -3.22 -8.07 4.63
CA THR A 48 -2.31 -7.91 3.50
C THR A 48 -1.63 -6.55 3.57
N GLU A 49 -0.32 -6.55 3.67
CA GLU A 49 0.46 -5.33 3.48
C GLU A 49 0.82 -5.14 2.01
N ILE A 50 0.34 -4.02 1.46
CA ILE A 50 0.41 -3.69 0.04
C ILE A 50 1.78 -3.14 -0.36
N LEU A 51 2.37 -2.28 0.48
CA LEU A 51 3.66 -1.66 0.22
C LEU A 51 4.60 -1.89 1.40
N ARG A 52 5.74 -2.52 1.14
CA ARG A 52 6.73 -2.95 2.15
C ARG A 52 8.11 -2.38 1.80
N VAL A 53 8.21 -1.07 1.72
CA VAL A 53 9.45 -0.39 1.29
C VAL A 53 9.95 0.58 2.35
N PRO A 54 11.27 0.67 2.55
CA PRO A 54 11.85 1.78 3.30
C PRO A 54 11.63 3.09 2.54
N VAL A 55 11.60 4.20 3.26
CA VAL A 55 11.54 5.53 2.64
C VAL A 55 12.85 5.77 1.90
N PRO A 56 12.84 6.02 0.58
CA PRO A 56 14.06 6.30 -0.17
C PRO A 56 14.71 7.60 0.29
N TYR A 57 16.05 7.65 0.18
CA TYR A 57 16.80 8.87 0.45
C TYR A 57 16.51 9.95 -0.61
N GLY A 58 16.63 11.22 -0.22
CA GLY A 58 16.37 12.34 -1.12
C GLY A 58 14.89 12.69 -1.30
N CYS A 59 14.02 12.20 -0.39
CA CYS A 59 12.63 12.64 -0.36
C CYS A 59 12.53 14.13 0.00
N GLU A 60 11.54 14.79 -0.59
CA GLU A 60 11.20 16.18 -0.27
C GLU A 60 10.43 16.29 1.05
N ARG A 61 10.00 17.52 1.39
CA ARG A 61 9.40 17.82 2.70
C ARG A 61 8.10 17.06 2.96
N TYR A 62 7.33 16.76 1.91
CA TYR A 62 6.04 16.10 2.03
C TYR A 62 6.07 14.71 1.43
N LEU A 63 5.46 13.76 2.12
CA LEU A 63 5.28 12.38 1.67
C LEU A 63 3.79 12.02 1.70
N ARG A 64 3.31 11.33 0.67
CA ARG A 64 1.98 10.72 0.66
C ARG A 64 2.00 9.33 0.04
N LEU A 65 0.97 8.56 0.37
CA LEU A 65 0.59 7.38 -0.40
C LEU A 65 -0.64 7.71 -1.25
N ASN A 66 -0.47 7.63 -2.56
CA ASN A 66 -1.57 7.79 -3.51
C ASN A 66 -2.13 6.42 -3.89
N PHE A 67 -3.43 6.22 -3.70
CA PHE A 67 -4.14 4.98 -4.04
C PHE A 67 -4.93 5.19 -5.33
N THR A 68 -4.42 4.64 -6.43
CA THR A 68 -5.10 4.67 -7.72
C THR A 68 -5.95 3.41 -7.87
N VAL A 69 -7.26 3.58 -7.94
CA VAL A 69 -8.20 2.48 -8.19
C VAL A 69 -8.42 2.35 -9.70
N GLY A 70 -8.25 1.13 -10.23
CA GLY A 70 -8.49 0.78 -11.63
C GLY A 70 -9.98 0.64 -11.98
N THR A 71 -10.32 -0.32 -12.84
CA THR A 71 -11.68 -0.51 -13.36
C THR A 71 -12.73 -0.77 -12.27
N GLY A 72 -13.45 0.29 -11.91
CA GLY A 72 -14.62 0.29 -11.01
C GLY A 72 -14.30 0.76 -9.58
N PRO A 73 -15.19 1.54 -8.94
CA PRO A 73 -14.96 2.02 -7.59
C PRO A 73 -14.96 0.86 -6.59
N LEU A 74 -14.08 0.95 -5.58
CA LEU A 74 -14.20 0.13 -4.39
C LEU A 74 -15.47 0.55 -3.63
N THR A 75 -16.32 -0.43 -3.30
CA THR A 75 -17.57 -0.25 -2.56
C THR A 75 -17.39 -0.49 -1.06
N ALA A 76 -16.32 -1.17 -0.66
CA ALA A 76 -15.92 -1.35 0.73
C ALA A 76 -14.41 -1.58 0.84
N GLY A 77 -13.88 -1.44 2.06
CA GLY A 77 -12.47 -1.64 2.39
C GLY A 77 -11.90 -0.46 3.16
N ARG A 78 -10.91 -0.73 4.00
CA ARG A 78 -10.16 0.31 4.71
C ARG A 78 -8.68 0.05 4.52
N PHE A 79 -7.96 1.08 4.12
CA PHE A 79 -6.50 1.06 4.03
C PHE A 79 -5.93 1.80 5.23
N THR A 80 -4.91 1.22 5.85
CA THR A 80 -4.13 1.87 6.91
C THR A 80 -2.71 2.02 6.42
N SER A 81 -2.19 3.22 6.54
CA SER A 81 -0.82 3.56 6.17
C SER A 81 -0.13 4.27 7.33
N GLY A 82 1.14 3.94 7.54
CA GLY A 82 1.97 4.61 8.53
C GLY A 82 3.44 4.31 8.29
N LEU A 83 4.29 5.24 8.71
CA LEU A 83 5.72 5.00 8.81
C LEU A 83 5.99 4.40 10.17
N VAL A 84 6.67 3.26 10.18
CA VAL A 84 7.12 2.58 11.39
C VAL A 84 8.64 2.50 11.38
N PRO A 85 9.32 2.70 12.52
CA PRO A 85 10.79 2.66 12.57
C PRO A 85 11.33 1.28 12.23
N VAL A 86 10.62 0.22 12.63
CA VAL A 86 10.93 -1.16 12.26
C VAL A 86 9.62 -1.88 11.96
N ARG A 87 9.62 -2.64 10.87
CA ARG A 87 8.49 -3.47 10.47
C ARG A 87 8.53 -4.81 11.19
N GLN A 88 7.39 -5.26 11.72
CA GLN A 88 7.25 -6.65 12.17
C GLN A 88 7.28 -7.59 10.96
N ALA A 89 8.30 -8.45 10.85
CA ALA A 89 8.52 -9.32 9.68
C ALA A 89 8.59 -10.81 10.02
N ASN A 90 7.95 -11.24 11.12
CA ASN A 90 7.95 -12.65 11.52
C ASN A 90 7.29 -13.52 10.43
N THR A 91 8.06 -14.42 9.83
CA THR A 91 7.59 -15.40 8.86
C THR A 91 7.83 -16.78 9.43
N ALA A 92 6.76 -17.54 9.65
CA ALA A 92 6.87 -18.91 10.14
C ALA A 92 7.25 -19.83 8.97
N TYR A 93 8.38 -20.52 9.12
CA TYR A 93 8.80 -21.58 8.21
C TYR A 93 8.44 -22.94 8.80
N ALA A 94 8.14 -23.91 7.94
CA ALA A 94 7.89 -25.28 8.38
C ALA A 94 9.15 -25.91 9.01
N SER A 95 8.95 -26.84 9.95
CA SER A 95 10.06 -27.63 10.51
C SER A 95 10.77 -28.40 9.39
N GLY A 96 12.10 -28.30 9.34
CA GLY A 96 12.91 -28.91 8.27
C GLY A 96 13.01 -28.11 6.98
N TYR A 97 12.62 -26.82 6.97
CA TYR A 97 12.83 -25.94 5.82
C TYR A 97 14.34 -25.81 5.49
N VAL A 98 14.69 -26.10 4.24
CA VAL A 98 16.02 -25.88 3.66
C VAL A 98 15.86 -24.81 2.57
N ALA A 99 16.72 -23.79 2.61
CA ALA A 99 16.67 -22.61 1.75
C ALA A 99 17.02 -22.91 0.29
#